data_AF-A0AAD4DN97-F1
#
_entry.id   AF-A0AAD4DN97-F1
#
_cell.length_a   1.000
_cell.length_b   1.000
_cell.length_c   1.000
_cell.angle_alpha   90.00
_cell.angle_beta   90.00
_cell.angle_gamma   90.00
#
_symmetry.space_group_name_H-M   'P 1'
#
loop_
_entity.id
_entity.type
_entity.pdbx_description
1 polymer ?
#
loop_
_entity_poly.entity_id
_entity_poly.type
_entity_poly.pdbx_seq_one_letter_code
_entity_poly.pdbx_strand_id
1 'polypeptide(L)'
;KPESGFRYLVGFLRRQGFRVQQHRIWQSLRRVDRLGQRLRERRVTRRRKYRVARPNALWHVDGHHKLIRWGFVIHGFIDGYCRTVSQLIY
;
A
#
# COMPACT_ATOMS: atom_id res chain seq x y z
N LYS A 1 -8.44 15.57 -7.58
CA LYS A 1 -7.06 16.07 -7.33
C LYS A 1 -6.14 15.48 -8.40
N PRO A 2 -5.20 16.24 -8.98
CA PRO A 2 -4.34 15.74 -10.07
C PRO A 2 -3.40 14.58 -9.68
N GLU A 3 -3.23 14.33 -8.39
CA GLU A 3 -2.38 13.24 -7.85
C GLU A 3 -3.19 11.99 -7.42
N SER A 4 -4.49 11.97 -7.71
CA SER A 4 -5.37 10.85 -7.34
C SER A 4 -5.02 9.59 -8.15
N GLY A 5 -4.55 8.54 -7.49
CA GLY A 5 -4.25 7.21 -8.06
C GLY A 5 -5.34 6.67 -8.98
N PHE A 6 -5.01 5.75 -9.90
CA PHE A 6 -5.97 5.09 -10.80
C PHE A 6 -7.21 4.55 -10.05
N ARG A 7 -7.01 3.98 -8.86
CA ARG A 7 -8.08 3.49 -7.98
C ARG A 7 -9.06 4.58 -7.53
N TYR A 8 -8.56 5.79 -7.26
CA TYR A 8 -9.40 6.91 -6.88
C TYR A 8 -10.28 7.36 -8.05
N LEU A 9 -9.73 7.40 -9.27
CA LEU A 9 -10.51 7.74 -10.46
C LEU A 9 -11.62 6.71 -10.73
N VAL A 10 -11.31 5.41 -10.61
CA VAL A 10 -12.30 4.34 -10.72
C VAL A 10 -13.40 4.52 -9.67
N GLY A 11 -13.04 4.79 -8.42
CA GLY A 11 -14.01 5.04 -7.34
C GLY A 11 -14.87 6.28 -7.59
N PHE A 12 -14.28 7.37 -8.07
CA PHE A 12 -14.98 8.59 -8.43
C PHE A 12 -16.01 8.35 -9.54
N LEU A 13 -15.61 7.71 -10.64
CA LEU A 13 -16.52 7.40 -11.75
C LEU A 13 -17.69 6.50 -11.30
N ARG A 14 -17.40 5.50 -10.45
CA ARG A 14 -18.45 4.64 -9.87
C ARG A 14 -19.43 5.42 -9.00
N ARG A 15 -18.96 6.37 -8.18
CA ARG A 15 -19.82 7.24 -7.37
C ARG A 15 -20.71 8.13 -8.22
N GLN A 16 -20.24 8.52 -9.41
CA GLN A 16 -21.02 9.27 -10.40
C GLN A 16 -21.94 8.39 -11.25
N GLY A 17 -22.04 7.08 -10.96
CA GLY A 17 -22.90 6.14 -11.69
C GLY A 17 -22.25 5.51 -12.93
N PHE A 18 -21.03 5.91 -13.30
CA PHE A 18 -20.35 5.38 -14.47
C PHE A 18 -19.60 4.07 -14.17
N ARG A 19 -20.04 2.99 -14.81
CA ARG A 19 -19.34 1.69 -14.81
C ARG A 19 -18.52 1.52 -16.08
N VAL A 20 -17.34 2.12 -16.10
CA VAL A 20 -16.40 2.04 -17.24
C VAL A 20 -15.39 0.92 -17.03
N GLN A 21 -15.04 0.22 -18.11
CA GLN A 21 -13.98 -0.80 -18.10
C GLN A 21 -12.63 -0.19 -17.72
N GLN A 22 -11.88 -0.88 -16.87
CA GLN A 22 -10.61 -0.37 -16.34
C GLN A 22 -9.59 0.00 -17.44
N HIS A 23 -9.52 -0.77 -18.52
CA HIS A 23 -8.58 -0.50 -19.61
C HIS A 23 -8.90 0.83 -20.33
N ARG A 24 -10.18 1.19 -20.50
CA ARG A 24 -10.58 2.46 -21.13
C ARG A 24 -10.22 3.65 -20.25
N ILE A 25 -10.42 3.51 -18.94
CA ILE A 25 -9.99 4.52 -17.96
C ILE A 25 -8.46 4.69 -18.04
N TRP A 26 -7.72 3.60 -18.12
CA TRP A 26 -6.25 3.60 -18.27
C TRP A 26 -5.79 4.31 -19.54
N GLN A 27 -6.40 3.99 -20.68
CA GLN A 27 -6.09 4.64 -21.96
C GLN A 27 -6.41 6.13 -21.92
N SER A 28 -7.53 6.53 -21.30
CA SER A 28 -7.86 7.95 -21.11
C SER A 28 -6.85 8.65 -20.21
N LEU A 29 -6.48 8.04 -19.09
CA LEU A 29 -5.48 8.58 -18.18
C LEU A 29 -4.13 8.76 -18.87
N ARG A 30 -3.71 7.78 -19.68
CA ARG A 30 -2.46 7.84 -20.45
C ARG A 30 -2.49 8.87 -21.58
N ARG A 31 -3.66 9.29 -22.06
CA ARG A 31 -3.79 10.40 -23.02
C ARG A 31 -3.66 11.75 -22.32
N VAL A 32 -4.31 11.90 -21.16
CA VAL A 32 -4.41 13.18 -20.44
C VAL A 32 -3.19 13.45 -19.54
N ASP A 33 -2.62 12.41 -18.92
CA ASP A 33 -1.62 12.53 -17.85
C ASP A 33 -0.42 11.58 -18.04
N ARG A 34 0.30 11.73 -19.15
CA ARG A 34 1.54 10.97 -19.42
C ARG A 34 2.66 11.29 -18.41
N LEU A 35 2.75 12.55 -17.99
CA LEU A 35 3.76 13.03 -17.07
C LEU A 35 3.50 12.56 -15.64
N GLY A 36 2.28 12.68 -15.12
CA GLY A 36 1.90 12.20 -13.79
C GLY A 36 2.02 10.68 -13.66
N GLN A 37 1.80 9.93 -14.74
CA GLN A 37 2.06 8.49 -14.78
C GLN A 37 3.54 8.16 -14.57
N ARG A 38 4.45 8.81 -15.33
CA ARG A 38 5.91 8.61 -15.18
C ARG A 38 6.42 9.08 -13.81
N LEU A 39 5.88 10.17 -13.28
CA LEU A 39 6.22 10.66 -11.95
C LEU A 39 5.79 9.67 -10.85
N ARG A 40 4.62 9.04 -10.99
CA ARG A 40 4.18 7.98 -10.07
C ARG A 40 5.03 6.73 -10.16
N GLU A 41 5.43 6.32 -11.36
CA GLU A 41 6.38 5.21 -11.56
C GLU A 41 7.72 5.49 -10.86
N ARG A 42 8.22 6.72 -10.97
CA ARG A 42 9.44 7.17 -10.25
C ARG A 42 9.26 7.26 -8.74
N ARG A 43 8.06 7.56 -8.25
CA ARG A 43 7.70 7.60 -6.82
C ARG A 43 7.39 6.23 -6.23
N VAL A 44 7.32 5.15 -7.02
CA VAL A 44 7.16 3.81 -6.45
C VAL A 44 8.36 3.55 -5.55
N THR A 45 8.10 3.43 -4.24
CA THR A 45 9.13 3.11 -3.26
C THR A 45 9.81 1.81 -3.69
N ARG A 46 11.05 1.93 -4.19
CA ARG A 46 11.84 0.77 -4.58
C ARG A 46 12.13 -0.02 -3.31
N ARG A 47 11.40 -1.12 -3.11
CA ARG A 47 11.61 -2.02 -1.97
C ARG A 47 13.07 -2.48 -2.00
N ARG A 48 13.87 -1.99 -1.04
CA ARG A 48 15.26 -2.40 -0.90
C ARG A 48 15.28 -3.87 -0.50
N LYS A 49 16.28 -4.63 -0.97
CA LYS A 49 16.54 -5.98 -0.45
C LYS A 49 17.00 -5.83 0.99
N TYR A 50 16.09 -6.10 1.92
CA TYR A 50 16.34 -6.04 3.36
C TYR A 50 16.89 -7.38 3.84
N ARG A 51 18.09 -7.38 4.44
CA ARG A 51 18.74 -8.56 5.02
C ARG A 51 19.31 -8.18 6.38
N VAL A 52 18.97 -8.97 7.39
CA VAL A 52 19.60 -8.92 8.71
C VAL A 52 20.67 -10.02 8.75
N ALA A 53 21.71 -9.88 9.57
CA ALA A 53 22.84 -10.80 9.57
C ALA A 53 22.51 -12.17 10.17
N ARG A 54 21.67 -12.22 11.21
CA ARG A 54 21.38 -13.43 12.01
C ARG A 54 19.97 -13.36 12.62
N PRO A 55 19.32 -14.51 12.94
CA PRO A 55 18.11 -14.55 13.76
C PRO A 55 18.31 -13.80 15.08
N ASN A 56 17.25 -13.16 15.59
CA ASN A 56 17.21 -12.38 16.82
C ASN A 56 18.13 -11.15 16.88
N ALA A 57 18.83 -10.80 15.79
CA ALA A 57 19.68 -9.61 15.75
C ALA A 57 18.87 -8.30 15.61
N LEU A 58 17.62 -8.39 15.14
CA LEU A 58 16.70 -7.26 15.07
C LEU A 58 15.25 -7.74 15.11
N TRP A 59 14.43 -7.05 15.89
CA TRP A 59 12.99 -7.29 16.00
C TRP A 59 12.22 -6.09 15.46
N HIS A 60 11.20 -6.35 14.65
CA HIS A 60 10.23 -5.36 14.23
C HIS A 60 8.98 -5.48 15.08
N VAL A 61 8.43 -4.34 15.49
CA VAL A 61 7.15 -4.25 16.20
C VAL A 61 6.23 -3.37 15.36
N ASP A 62 5.05 -3.88 15.01
CA ASP A 62 4.06 -3.14 14.24
C ASP A 62 2.67 -3.25 14.89
N GLY A 63 1.90 -2.17 14.81
CA GLY A 63 0.57 -2.05 15.39
C GLY A 63 -0.52 -2.15 14.32
N HIS A 64 -1.46 -3.07 14.50
CA HIS A 64 -2.63 -3.22 13.65
C HIS A 64 -3.87 -2.56 14.25
N HIS A 65 -4.16 -1.33 13.80
CA HIS A 65 -5.18 -0.46 14.41
C HIS A 65 -6.57 -0.57 13.76
N LYS A 66 -6.81 -1.53 12.86
CA LYS A 66 -8.12 -1.62 12.17
C LYS A 66 -9.29 -1.87 13.12
N LEU A 67 -9.02 -2.45 14.28
CA LEU A 67 -10.03 -2.77 15.28
C LEU A 67 -10.13 -1.75 16.42
N ILE A 68 -9.45 -0.60 16.31
CA ILE A 68 -9.37 0.39 17.38
C ILE A 68 -10.73 0.96 17.78
N ARG A 69 -11.71 1.00 16.86
CA ARG A 69 -13.08 1.44 17.14
C ARG A 69 -13.81 0.52 18.13
N TRP A 70 -13.39 -0.73 18.24
CA TRP A 70 -13.89 -1.71 19.21
C TRP A 70 -12.93 -1.87 20.40
N GLY A 71 -11.92 -1.02 20.52
CA GLY A 71 -10.95 -1.04 21.63
C GLY A 71 -9.79 -2.02 21.46
N PHE A 72 -9.64 -2.68 20.31
CA PHE A 72 -8.58 -3.66 20.08
C PHE A 72 -7.45 -3.12 19.20
N VAL A 73 -6.20 -3.33 19.62
CA VAL A 73 -5.01 -3.02 18.82
C VAL A 73 -4.03 -4.20 18.86
N ILE A 74 -3.86 -4.89 17.74
CA ILE A 74 -2.99 -6.05 17.69
C ILE A 74 -1.56 -5.60 17.40
N HIS A 75 -0.64 -5.82 18.33
CA HIS A 75 0.78 -5.58 18.18
C HIS A 75 1.48 -6.87 17.78
N GLY A 76 2.22 -6.87 16.67
CA GLY A 76 2.97 -8.03 16.20
C GLY A 76 4.48 -7.83 16.28
N PHE A 77 5.17 -8.86 16.75
CA PHE A 77 6.63 -8.94 16.81
C PHE A 77 7.14 -9.87 15.71
N ILE A 78 8.06 -9.36 14.88
CA ILE A 78 8.59 -10.08 13.72
C ILE A 78 10.12 -10.08 13.79
N ASP A 79 10.74 -11.25 13.68
CA ASP A 79 12.19 -11.34 13.53
C ASP A 79 12.64 -10.79 12.17
N GLY A 80 13.58 -9.84 12.18
CA GLY A 80 14.03 -9.14 10.98
C GLY A 80 14.85 -10.01 10.02
N TYR A 81 15.38 -11.15 10.48
CA TYR A 81 16.14 -12.09 9.66
C TYR A 81 15.23 -13.05 8.90
N CYS A 82 14.41 -13.84 9.60
CA CYS A 82 13.55 -14.85 8.99
C CYS A 82 12.18 -14.29 8.56
N ARG A 83 11.80 -13.12 9.05
CA ARG A 83 10.48 -12.48 8.82
C ARG A 83 9.31 -13.31 9.34
N THR A 84 9.58 -14.13 10.36
CA THR A 84 8.56 -14.94 11.03
C THR A 84 7.92 -14.12 12.14
N VAL A 85 6.61 -14.26 12.32
CA VAL A 85 5.89 -13.67 13.45
C VAL A 85 6.21 -14.48 14.68
N SER A 86 6.87 -13.85 15.65
CA SER A 86 7.28 -14.50 16.90
C SER A 86 6.19 -14.38 17.96
N GLN A 87 5.47 -13.25 18.01
CA GLN A 87 4.48 -12.99 19.05
C GLN A 87 3.41 -11.99 18.57
N LEU A 88 2.20 -12.12 19.13
CA LEU A 88 1.09 -11.17 19.00
C LEU A 88 0.62 -10.76 20.40
N ILE A 89 0.36 -9.47 20.60
CA ILE A 89 -0.19 -8.88 21.83
C ILE A 89 -1.42 -8.05 21.47
N TYR A 90 -2.46 -8.05 22.30
CA TYR A 90 -3.75 -7.36 22.06
C TYR A 90 -3.90 -6.07 22.85
#